data_AF-A0A5N8XSK8-F1
#
_entry.id   AF-A0A5N8XSK8-F1
#
_cell.length_a   1.000
_cell.length_b   1.000
_cell.length_c   1.000
_cell.angle_alpha   90.00
_cell.angle_beta   90.00
_cell.angle_gamma   90.00
#
_symmetry.space_group_name_H-M   'P 1'
#
loop_
_entity.id
_entity.type
_entity.pdbx_description
1 polymer ?
#
loop_
_entity_poly.entity_id
_entity_poly.type
_entity_poly.pdbx_seq_one_letter_code
_entity_poly.pdbx_strand_id
1 'polypeptide(L)'
;MTNGVQYTHERLAEAAAQCSDIDEVIAFFGTRPYGYLRGYLMKRFSHFGIDISHFRPCGRRPRPSQDELKAAVAESISISEVLRRLDRPNNGSQRAQLHRWITEANLTTSHFLGQAHQQGKPGTNTKRPEEVLVRHDGIRRTSTRAIRRALREVGVAEECARCGIGPEWLGKPMTLEVDHISGDWSDDRRENLRLLCPNCHAITSTWCRGGGRRSPQASPPMTGTMAVHAAVS
;
A
#
# COMPACT_ATOMS: atom_id res chain seq x y z
N MET A 1 46.08 27.83 -5.45
CA MET A 1 46.64 26.47 -5.49
C MET A 1 45.79 25.60 -4.59
N THR A 2 44.89 24.79 -5.14
CA THR A 2 44.11 23.85 -4.33
C THR A 2 45.06 22.73 -3.90
N ASN A 3 45.47 22.73 -2.63
CA ASN A 3 46.19 21.62 -2.02
C ASN A 3 45.31 20.36 -2.19
N GLY A 4 45.63 19.55 -3.20
CA GLY A 4 44.98 18.28 -3.42
C GLY A 4 45.20 17.39 -2.20
N VAL A 5 44.15 16.70 -1.76
CA VAL A 5 44.24 15.77 -0.63
C VAL A 5 45.29 14.72 -0.94
N GLN A 6 46.33 14.67 -0.09
CA GLN A 6 47.42 13.71 -0.21
C GLN A 6 47.09 12.44 0.57
N TYR A 7 46.97 11.33 -0.16
CA TYR A 7 46.76 9.99 0.39
C TYR A 7 48.10 9.29 0.60
N THR A 8 48.90 9.82 1.52
CA THR A 8 50.17 9.20 1.93
C THR A 8 49.93 7.99 2.83
N HIS A 9 50.94 7.13 2.96
CA HIS A 9 50.89 5.95 3.84
C HIS A 9 50.50 6.34 5.27
N GLU A 10 51.18 7.32 5.87
CA GLU A 10 50.95 7.78 7.25
C GLU A 10 49.51 8.22 7.49
N ARG A 11 48.95 9.04 6.59
CA ARG A 11 47.58 9.54 6.74
C ARG A 11 46.53 8.46 6.52
N LEU A 12 46.79 7.49 5.64
CA LEU A 12 45.90 6.34 5.45
C LEU A 12 45.97 5.42 6.67
N ALA A 13 47.13 5.22 7.28
CA ALA A 13 47.26 4.42 8.51
C ALA A 13 46.52 5.08 9.68
N GLU A 14 46.61 6.41 9.80
CA GLU A 14 45.85 7.18 10.78
C GLU A 14 44.33 7.04 10.55
N ALA A 15 43.88 7.17 9.30
CA ALA A 15 42.47 6.99 8.95
C ALA A 15 41.98 5.55 9.21
N ALA A 16 42.81 4.53 8.97
CA ALA A 16 42.47 3.14 9.28
C ALA A 16 42.26 2.90 10.78
N ALA A 17 43.03 3.58 11.65
CA ALA A 17 42.89 3.46 13.09
C ALA A 17 41.66 4.20 13.66
N GLN A 18 41.25 5.31 13.03
CA GLN A 18 40.18 6.18 13.55
C GLN A 18 38.81 5.93 12.91
N CYS A 19 38.76 5.30 11.73
CA CYS A 19 37.53 5.04 11.00
C CYS A 19 37.11 3.57 11.07
N SER A 20 35.82 3.35 10.92
CA SER A 20 35.17 2.05 10.88
C SER A 20 34.51 1.74 9.54
N ASP A 21 34.48 2.70 8.60
CA ASP A 21 34.06 2.49 7.22
C ASP A 21 34.72 3.47 6.23
N ILE A 22 34.56 3.22 4.92
CA ILE A 22 35.17 4.03 3.86
C ILE A 22 34.56 5.44 3.75
N ASP A 23 33.32 5.63 4.18
CA ASP A 23 32.63 6.91 4.13
C ASP A 23 33.14 7.83 5.26
N GLU A 24 33.41 7.26 6.44
CA GLU A 24 34.14 7.93 7.52
C GLU A 24 35.55 8.32 7.08
N VAL A 25 36.26 7.47 6.32
CA VAL A 25 37.56 7.83 5.74
C VAL A 25 37.44 9.02 4.77
N ILE A 26 36.43 9.02 3.90
CA ILE A 26 36.19 10.14 2.97
C ILE A 26 35.92 11.45 3.73
N ALA A 27 35.16 11.37 4.83
CA ALA A 27 34.86 12.48 5.73
C ALA A 27 36.12 12.95 6.48
N PHE A 28 36.94 12.03 6.99
CA PHE A 28 38.22 12.30 7.64
C PHE A 28 39.18 13.09 6.74
N PHE A 29 39.23 12.74 5.46
CA PHE A 29 40.02 13.47 4.46
C PHE A 29 39.36 14.77 3.96
N GLY A 30 38.14 15.09 4.42
CA GLY A 30 37.41 16.30 4.02
C GLY A 30 37.04 16.34 2.53
N THR A 31 36.95 15.18 1.88
CA THR A 31 36.72 15.10 0.43
C THR A 31 35.25 14.92 0.10
N ARG A 32 34.81 15.52 -1.02
CA ARG A 32 33.46 15.23 -1.54
C ARG A 32 33.45 13.85 -2.20
N PRO A 33 32.49 12.97 -1.87
CA PRO A 33 32.39 11.65 -2.48
C PRO A 33 32.13 11.78 -3.98
N TYR A 34 32.95 11.12 -4.79
CA TYR A 34 32.71 10.94 -6.22
C TYR A 34 32.86 9.45 -6.57
N GLY A 35 32.23 9.01 -7.66
CA GLY A 35 31.94 7.59 -7.91
C GLY A 35 33.12 6.61 -7.83
N TYR A 36 34.34 7.05 -8.19
CA TYR A 36 35.54 6.20 -8.18
C TYR A 36 36.40 6.33 -6.90
N LEU A 37 36.08 7.25 -5.99
CA LEU A 37 36.90 7.54 -4.81
C LEU A 37 37.00 6.33 -3.87
N ARG A 38 35.86 5.69 -3.59
CA ARG A 38 35.80 4.50 -2.72
C ARG A 38 36.71 3.39 -3.24
N GLY A 39 36.63 3.10 -4.53
CA GLY A 39 37.48 2.09 -5.17
C GLY A 39 38.96 2.48 -5.21
N TYR A 40 39.27 3.77 -5.40
CA TYR A 40 40.64 4.27 -5.35
C TYR A 40 41.27 4.14 -3.95
N LEU A 41 40.53 4.50 -2.88
CA LEU A 41 40.99 4.37 -1.51
C LEU A 41 41.24 2.91 -1.12
N MET A 42 40.33 2.00 -1.48
CA MET A 42 40.52 0.56 -1.26
C MET A 42 41.81 0.03 -1.91
N LYS A 43 42.09 0.43 -3.16
CA LYS A 43 43.34 0.06 -3.83
C LYS A 43 44.56 0.66 -3.14
N ARG A 44 44.46 1.87 -2.58
CA ARG A 44 45.54 2.53 -1.85
C ARG A 44 45.85 1.86 -0.52
N PHE A 45 44.84 1.48 0.26
CA PHE A 45 45.04 0.70 1.49
C PHE A 45 45.77 -0.62 1.19
N SER A 46 45.31 -1.35 0.17
CA SER A 46 45.97 -2.58 -0.28
C SER A 46 47.40 -2.36 -0.77
N HIS A 47 47.66 -1.30 -1.55
CA HIS A 47 48.99 -0.97 -2.05
C HIS A 47 49.99 -0.70 -0.92
N PHE A 48 49.55 -0.04 0.15
CA PHE A 48 50.37 0.27 1.31
C PHE A 48 50.41 -0.84 2.36
N GLY A 49 49.67 -1.94 2.16
CA GLY A 49 49.62 -3.06 3.12
C GLY A 49 48.95 -2.71 4.45
N ILE A 50 48.07 -1.71 4.47
CA ILE A 50 47.34 -1.28 5.66
C ILE A 50 46.14 -2.20 5.85
N ASP A 51 46.03 -2.83 7.02
CA ASP A 51 44.87 -3.66 7.36
C ASP A 51 43.63 -2.78 7.62
N ILE A 52 42.55 -3.13 6.91
CA ILE A 52 41.22 -2.49 7.02
C ILE A 52 40.12 -3.55 7.15
N SER A 53 40.48 -4.76 7.61
CA SER A 53 39.54 -5.87 7.79
C SER A 53 38.39 -5.56 8.74
N HIS A 54 38.59 -4.62 9.68
CA HIS A 54 37.56 -4.14 10.60
C HIS A 54 36.58 -3.15 9.96
N PHE A 55 36.85 -2.65 8.75
CA PHE A 55 35.94 -1.72 8.08
C PHE A 55 34.64 -2.42 7.70
N ARG A 56 33.51 -1.73 7.91
CA ARG A 56 32.21 -2.20 7.40
C ARG A 56 32.31 -2.37 5.89
N PRO A 57 31.86 -3.52 5.33
CA PRO A 57 31.89 -3.75 3.91
C PRO A 57 31.13 -2.64 3.16
N CYS A 58 31.84 -1.85 2.36
CA CYS A 58 31.24 -0.84 1.52
C CYS A 58 30.97 -1.40 0.11
N GLY A 59 29.79 -1.14 -0.45
CA GLY A 59 29.42 -1.55 -1.81
C GLY A 59 28.50 -2.77 -1.88
N ARG A 60 28.54 -3.48 -3.02
CA ARG A 60 27.63 -4.60 -3.30
C ARG A 60 27.99 -5.80 -2.43
N ARG A 61 27.13 -6.11 -1.45
CA ARG A 61 27.29 -7.32 -0.63
C ARG A 61 27.37 -8.57 -1.53
N PRO A 62 28.37 -9.45 -1.34
CA PRO A 62 28.53 -10.67 -2.14
C PRO A 62 27.30 -11.56 -1.97
N ARG A 63 27.05 -12.48 -2.91
CA ARG A 63 25.98 -13.47 -2.77
C ARG A 63 26.18 -14.25 -1.44
N PRO A 64 25.13 -14.45 -0.63
CA PRO A 64 25.21 -15.33 0.55
C PRO A 64 25.67 -16.73 0.17
N SER A 65 26.34 -17.41 1.09
CA SER A 65 26.68 -18.83 0.89
C SER A 65 25.42 -19.68 0.78
N GLN A 66 25.55 -20.88 0.22
CA GLN A 66 24.40 -21.78 0.08
C GLN A 66 23.82 -22.19 1.44
N ASP A 67 24.69 -22.39 2.45
CA ASP A 67 24.29 -22.76 3.80
C ASP A 67 23.61 -21.60 4.53
N GLU A 68 24.14 -20.38 4.40
CA GLU A 68 23.51 -19.16 4.94
C GLU A 68 22.11 -18.94 4.35
N LEU A 69 21.98 -19.11 3.02
CA LEU A 69 20.70 -18.95 2.34
C LEU A 69 19.70 -20.03 2.78
N LYS A 70 20.14 -21.28 2.92
CA LYS A 70 19.29 -22.39 3.35
C LYS A 70 18.80 -22.19 4.79
N ALA A 71 19.69 -21.83 5.71
CA ALA A 71 19.34 -21.52 7.10
C ALA A 71 18.35 -20.35 7.17
N ALA A 72 18.64 -19.25 6.47
CA ALA A 72 17.78 -18.08 6.45
C ALA A 72 16.37 -18.36 5.89
N VAL A 73 16.25 -19.21 4.85
CA VAL A 73 14.96 -19.61 4.28
C VAL A 73 14.20 -20.55 5.22
N ALA A 74 14.88 -21.52 5.85
CA ALA A 74 14.25 -22.48 6.76
C ALA A 74 13.66 -21.81 8.01
N GLU A 75 14.35 -20.83 8.58
CA GLU A 75 13.91 -20.13 9.80
C GLU A 75 12.90 -19.01 9.55
N SER A 76 12.66 -18.65 8.29
CA SER A 76 11.82 -17.52 7.90
C SER A 76 10.44 -17.94 7.44
N ILE A 77 9.45 -17.08 7.71
CA ILE A 77 8.07 -17.24 7.23
C ILE A 77 7.71 -16.23 6.12
N SER A 78 8.66 -15.37 5.72
CA SER A 78 8.46 -14.38 4.66
C SER A 78 9.77 -13.94 4.00
N ILE A 79 9.69 -13.44 2.76
CA ILE A 79 10.83 -12.88 2.01
C ILE A 79 11.51 -11.72 2.74
N SER A 80 10.72 -10.85 3.39
CA SER A 80 11.24 -9.73 4.19
C SER A 80 12.05 -10.21 5.40
N GLU A 81 11.63 -11.31 6.01
CA GLU A 81 12.33 -11.94 7.12
C GLU A 81 13.68 -12.51 6.67
N VAL A 82 13.71 -13.21 5.54
CA VAL A 82 14.94 -13.73 4.94
C VAL A 82 15.92 -12.60 4.65
N LEU A 83 15.45 -11.51 4.03
CA LEU A 83 16.31 -10.35 3.76
C LEU A 83 16.83 -9.71 5.05
N ARG A 84 16.01 -9.61 6.11
CA ARG A 84 16.44 -9.08 7.40
C ARG A 84 17.51 -9.96 8.05
N ARG A 85 17.36 -11.29 8.02
CA ARG A 85 18.35 -12.26 8.54
C ARG A 85 19.67 -12.22 7.77
N LEU A 86 19.60 -11.99 6.46
CA LEU A 86 20.78 -11.81 5.61
C LEU A 86 21.37 -10.37 5.69
N ASP A 87 20.84 -9.54 6.59
CA ASP A 87 21.19 -8.13 6.78
C ASP A 87 21.14 -7.32 5.46
N ARG A 88 20.09 -7.57 4.67
CA ARG A 88 19.85 -6.95 3.37
C ARG A 88 18.62 -6.05 3.40
N PRO A 89 18.66 -4.91 2.69
CA PRO A 89 17.50 -4.03 2.61
C PRO A 89 16.36 -4.69 1.85
N ASN A 90 15.14 -4.56 2.37
CA ASN A 90 13.93 -5.02 1.71
C ASN A 90 13.50 -4.04 0.61
N ASN A 91 14.06 -4.21 -0.58
CA ASN A 91 13.70 -3.45 -1.78
C ASN A 91 13.52 -4.37 -3.01
N GLY A 92 12.95 -3.85 -4.10
CA GLY A 92 12.63 -4.64 -5.29
C GLY A 92 13.83 -5.38 -5.89
N SER A 93 15.00 -4.74 -5.95
CA SER A 93 16.23 -5.34 -6.49
C SER A 93 16.72 -6.51 -5.63
N GLN A 94 16.77 -6.34 -4.31
CA GLN A 94 17.19 -7.42 -3.40
C GLN A 94 16.19 -8.57 -3.38
N ARG A 95 14.88 -8.28 -3.45
CA ARG A 95 13.85 -9.32 -3.55
C ARG A 95 14.01 -10.14 -4.83
N ALA A 96 14.24 -9.48 -5.98
CA ALA A 96 14.48 -10.16 -7.25
C ALA A 96 15.75 -11.03 -7.22
N GLN A 97 16.83 -10.54 -6.58
CA GLN A 97 18.06 -11.32 -6.38
C GLN A 97 17.82 -12.52 -5.47
N LEU A 98 17.11 -12.35 -4.36
CA LEU A 98 16.78 -13.43 -3.44
C LEU A 98 15.93 -14.51 -4.10
N HIS A 99 14.90 -14.14 -4.87
CA HIS A 99 14.11 -15.11 -5.64
C HIS A 99 14.98 -15.93 -6.59
N ARG A 100 15.92 -15.27 -7.29
CA ARG A 100 16.87 -15.97 -8.16
C ARG A 100 17.74 -16.96 -7.39
N TRP A 101 18.29 -16.56 -6.24
CA TRP A 101 19.12 -17.44 -5.43
C TRP A 101 18.35 -18.65 -4.89
N ILE A 102 17.10 -18.45 -4.47
CA ILE A 102 16.21 -19.51 -4.00
C ILE A 102 15.94 -20.52 -5.12
N THR A 103 15.66 -20.04 -6.34
CA THR A 103 15.47 -20.91 -7.51
C THR A 103 16.73 -21.68 -7.86
N GLU A 104 17.88 -21.02 -7.94
CA GLU A 104 19.17 -21.65 -8.26
C GLU A 104 19.60 -22.68 -7.21
N ALA A 105 19.25 -22.47 -5.94
CA ALA A 105 19.54 -23.39 -4.84
C ALA A 105 18.45 -24.47 -4.64
N ASN A 106 17.40 -24.50 -5.47
CA ASN A 106 16.26 -25.41 -5.36
C ASN A 106 15.63 -25.44 -3.95
N LEU A 107 15.50 -24.28 -3.31
CA LEU A 107 14.91 -24.17 -1.97
C LEU A 107 13.39 -23.98 -2.05
N THR A 108 12.66 -24.74 -1.23
CA THR A 108 11.20 -24.59 -1.10
C THR A 108 10.85 -23.42 -0.18
N THR A 109 9.85 -22.63 -0.59
CA THR A 109 9.31 -21.49 0.19
C THR A 109 7.81 -21.65 0.48
N SER A 110 7.27 -22.87 0.34
CA SER A 110 5.84 -23.15 0.53
C SER A 110 5.35 -22.85 1.95
N HIS A 111 6.23 -22.86 2.95
CA HIS A 111 5.92 -22.47 4.33
C HIS A 111 5.83 -20.96 4.53
N PHE A 112 6.17 -20.14 3.52
CA PHE A 112 6.06 -18.70 3.63
C PHE A 112 4.60 -18.26 3.61
N LEU A 113 4.17 -17.56 4.65
CA LEU A 113 2.79 -17.12 4.82
C LEU A 113 2.46 -15.87 4.00
N GLY A 114 3.44 -15.24 3.35
CA GLY A 114 3.24 -14.16 2.38
C GLY A 114 2.25 -13.08 2.84
N GLN A 115 1.34 -12.66 1.96
CA GLN A 115 0.18 -11.83 2.34
C GLN A 115 -0.97 -12.66 2.96
N ALA A 116 -0.90 -13.99 2.89
CA ALA A 116 -1.91 -14.89 3.44
C ALA A 116 -2.03 -14.77 4.97
N HIS A 117 -0.98 -14.37 5.69
CA HIS A 117 -1.07 -14.08 7.14
C HIS A 117 -2.03 -12.92 7.49
N GLN A 118 -2.34 -12.05 6.52
CA GLN A 118 -3.33 -10.97 6.63
C GLN A 118 -4.64 -11.29 5.92
N GLN A 119 -4.74 -12.42 5.22
CA GLN A 119 -5.94 -12.80 4.50
C GLN A 119 -7.06 -13.09 5.51
N GLY A 120 -8.20 -12.40 5.34
CA GLY A 120 -9.34 -12.47 6.24
C GLY A 120 -9.26 -11.55 7.47
N LYS A 121 -8.12 -10.89 7.72
CA LYS A 121 -8.02 -9.88 8.78
C LYS A 121 -8.48 -8.52 8.24
N PRO A 122 -9.29 -7.75 9.00
CA PRO A 122 -9.57 -6.37 8.66
C PRO A 122 -8.24 -5.60 8.54
N GLY A 123 -8.12 -4.73 7.55
CA GLY A 123 -6.98 -3.82 7.49
C GLY A 123 -6.91 -3.02 8.79
N THR A 124 -5.72 -2.79 9.32
CA THR A 124 -5.52 -2.15 10.64
C THR A 124 -6.21 -0.78 10.78
N ASN A 125 -6.46 -0.09 9.67
CA ASN A 125 -7.13 1.22 9.64
C ASN A 125 -8.56 1.16 9.09
N THR A 126 -9.22 0.01 9.19
CA THR A 126 -10.60 -0.15 8.71
C THR A 126 -11.57 0.50 9.69
N LYS A 127 -12.16 1.63 9.31
CA LYS A 127 -13.16 2.33 10.13
C LYS A 127 -14.40 1.46 10.42
N ARG A 128 -15.00 1.62 11.59
CA ARG A 128 -16.28 0.99 11.93
C ARG A 128 -17.44 1.67 11.18
N PRO A 129 -18.59 1.00 10.94
CA PRO A 129 -19.72 1.62 10.27
C PRO A 129 -20.17 2.95 10.88
N GLU A 130 -20.20 3.05 12.20
CA GLU A 130 -20.53 4.27 12.95
C GLU A 130 -19.54 5.42 12.78
N GLU A 131 -18.32 5.16 12.30
CA GLU A 131 -17.34 6.21 11.95
C GLU A 131 -17.43 6.61 10.48
N VAL A 132 -18.09 5.79 9.66
CA VAL A 132 -18.28 6.01 8.22
C VAL A 132 -19.63 6.68 7.96
N LEU A 133 -20.69 6.22 8.62
CA LEU A 133 -22.08 6.65 8.43
C LEU A 133 -22.41 7.88 9.28
N VAL A 134 -21.62 8.93 9.11
CA VAL A 134 -21.72 10.19 9.85
C VAL A 134 -21.77 11.37 8.90
N ARG A 135 -22.24 12.51 9.39
CA ARG A 135 -22.03 13.78 8.70
C ARG A 135 -20.59 14.23 8.93
N HIS A 136 -19.89 14.61 7.87
CA HIS A 136 -18.51 15.07 7.93
C HIS A 136 -18.36 16.53 7.46
N ASP A 137 -17.17 17.09 7.64
CA ASP A 137 -16.83 18.52 7.44
C ASP A 137 -16.84 19.01 5.97
N GLY A 138 -17.19 18.14 5.01
CA GLY A 138 -17.13 18.47 3.58
C GLY A 138 -15.71 18.71 3.03
N ILE A 139 -14.63 18.40 3.76
CA ILE A 139 -13.24 18.57 3.25
C ILE A 139 -12.83 17.39 2.38
N ARG A 140 -13.17 16.16 2.81
CA ARG A 140 -12.84 14.94 2.07
C ARG A 140 -14.06 14.05 1.96
N ARG A 141 -14.35 13.61 0.74
CA ARG A 141 -15.44 12.67 0.47
C ARG A 141 -15.08 11.28 0.97
N THR A 142 -16.00 10.68 1.71
CA THR A 142 -15.92 9.26 2.07
C THR A 142 -15.96 8.40 0.81
N SER A 143 -15.06 7.42 0.71
CA SER A 143 -15.05 6.53 -0.45
C SER A 143 -16.37 5.73 -0.55
N THR A 144 -16.95 5.62 -1.75
CA THR A 144 -18.17 4.84 -1.99
C THR A 144 -18.02 3.37 -1.56
N ARG A 145 -16.81 2.81 -1.67
CA ARG A 145 -16.50 1.46 -1.17
C ARG A 145 -16.67 1.35 0.34
N ALA A 146 -16.23 2.36 1.10
CA ALA A 146 -16.39 2.39 2.55
C ALA A 146 -17.87 2.53 2.95
N ILE A 147 -18.62 3.39 2.27
CA ILE A 147 -20.06 3.56 2.52
C ILE A 147 -20.82 2.26 2.25
N ARG A 148 -20.65 1.63 1.06
CA ARG A 148 -21.32 0.35 0.74
C ARG A 148 -20.99 -0.74 1.75
N ARG A 149 -19.73 -0.84 2.17
CA ARG A 149 -19.31 -1.78 3.22
C ARG A 149 -20.03 -1.49 4.54
N ALA A 150 -20.04 -0.24 4.98
CA ALA A 150 -20.68 0.14 6.24
C ALA A 150 -22.20 -0.11 6.21
N LEU A 151 -22.89 0.20 5.10
CA LEU A 151 -24.30 -0.11 4.91
C LEU A 151 -24.57 -1.62 5.01
N ARG A 152 -23.75 -2.46 4.37
CA ARG A 152 -23.86 -3.91 4.48
C ARG A 152 -23.63 -4.41 5.91
N GLU A 153 -22.64 -3.86 6.60
CA GLU A 153 -22.31 -4.24 7.99
C GLU A 153 -23.43 -3.89 8.98
N VAL A 154 -24.20 -2.81 8.74
CA VAL A 154 -25.38 -2.45 9.56
C VAL A 154 -26.68 -3.11 9.09
N GLY A 155 -26.62 -4.07 8.17
CA GLY A 155 -27.76 -4.88 7.74
C GLY A 155 -28.66 -4.26 6.66
N VAL A 156 -28.16 -3.28 5.90
CA VAL A 156 -28.90 -2.76 4.74
C VAL A 156 -28.92 -3.81 3.63
N ALA A 157 -30.12 -4.13 3.15
CA ALA A 157 -30.30 -5.02 2.01
C ALA A 157 -29.57 -4.47 0.78
N GLU A 158 -28.86 -5.35 0.07
CA GLU A 158 -28.14 -5.01 -1.16
C GLU A 158 -29.10 -5.01 -2.35
N GLU A 159 -30.14 -4.19 -2.27
CA GLU A 159 -31.17 -4.03 -3.28
C GLU A 159 -31.42 -2.56 -3.62
N CYS A 160 -31.87 -2.31 -4.84
CA CYS A 160 -32.27 -0.98 -5.26
C CYS A 160 -33.50 -0.53 -4.47
N ALA A 161 -33.38 0.56 -3.71
CA ALA A 161 -34.45 1.13 -2.91
C ALA A 161 -35.68 1.60 -3.74
N ARG A 162 -35.57 1.64 -5.08
CA ARG A 162 -36.65 2.03 -5.98
C ARG A 162 -37.34 0.85 -6.67
N CYS A 163 -36.57 -0.06 -7.27
CA CYS A 163 -37.15 -1.16 -8.05
C CYS A 163 -36.93 -2.55 -7.43
N GLY A 164 -36.27 -2.63 -6.28
CA GLY A 164 -36.00 -3.89 -5.58
C GLY A 164 -34.97 -4.80 -6.24
N ILE A 165 -34.35 -4.38 -7.35
CA ILE A 165 -33.35 -5.24 -8.01
C ILE A 165 -32.11 -5.41 -7.15
N GLY A 166 -31.64 -6.65 -7.02
CA GLY A 166 -30.43 -6.99 -6.29
C GLY A 166 -29.13 -6.59 -7.02
N PRO A 167 -27.98 -7.08 -6.54
CA PRO A 167 -26.66 -6.78 -7.08
C PRO A 167 -26.31 -7.67 -8.29
N GLU A 168 -27.30 -8.28 -8.94
CA GLU A 168 -27.12 -9.14 -10.10
C GLU A 168 -28.04 -8.68 -11.24
N TRP A 169 -27.48 -8.61 -12.45
CA TRP A 169 -28.18 -8.30 -13.68
C TRP A 169 -27.84 -9.34 -14.74
N LEU A 170 -28.84 -10.10 -15.21
CA LEU A 170 -28.66 -11.17 -16.21
C LEU A 170 -27.55 -12.18 -15.83
N GLY A 171 -27.51 -12.63 -14.57
CA GLY A 171 -26.51 -13.59 -14.09
C GLY A 171 -25.12 -12.97 -13.84
N LYS A 172 -24.96 -11.65 -14.00
CA LYS A 172 -23.68 -10.95 -13.82
C LYS A 172 -23.73 -9.98 -12.65
N PRO A 173 -22.66 -9.85 -11.86
CA PRO A 173 -22.60 -8.86 -10.79
C PRO A 173 -22.81 -7.43 -11.32
N MET A 174 -23.70 -6.68 -10.67
CA MET A 174 -23.99 -5.29 -10.90
C MET A 174 -23.78 -4.52 -9.60
N THR A 175 -23.00 -3.44 -9.65
CA THR A 175 -22.85 -2.58 -8.48
C THR A 175 -24.07 -1.69 -8.31
N LEU A 176 -24.73 -1.79 -7.16
CA LEU A 176 -25.67 -0.76 -6.73
C LEU A 176 -24.89 0.47 -6.29
N GLU A 177 -25.34 1.62 -6.79
CA GLU A 177 -24.74 2.92 -6.57
C GLU A 177 -25.29 3.55 -5.30
N VAL A 178 -24.43 4.29 -4.59
CA VAL A 178 -24.83 5.03 -3.40
C VAL A 178 -25.38 6.38 -3.84
N ASP A 179 -26.63 6.65 -3.48
CA ASP A 179 -27.28 7.94 -3.66
C ASP A 179 -27.57 8.59 -2.31
N HIS A 180 -27.24 9.88 -2.22
CA HIS A 180 -27.57 10.74 -1.09
C HIS A 180 -28.95 11.35 -1.37
N ILE A 181 -29.96 11.01 -0.56
CA ILE A 181 -31.36 11.43 -0.74
C ILE A 181 -31.48 12.95 -0.81
N SER A 182 -30.72 13.66 0.04
CA SER A 182 -30.65 15.12 0.04
C SER A 182 -29.78 15.73 -1.06
N GLY A 183 -28.95 14.93 -1.73
CA GLY A 183 -27.87 15.39 -2.60
C GLY A 183 -26.67 16.00 -1.87
N ASP A 184 -26.71 16.11 -0.54
CA ASP A 184 -25.57 16.53 0.28
C ASP A 184 -24.62 15.34 0.46
N TRP A 185 -23.52 15.36 -0.29
CA TRP A 185 -22.50 14.32 -0.22
C TRP A 185 -21.70 14.31 1.09
N SER A 186 -21.79 15.38 1.89
CA SER A 186 -21.13 15.45 3.20
C SER A 186 -21.92 14.75 4.30
N ASP A 187 -23.17 14.37 4.02
CA ASP A 187 -24.06 13.72 4.96
C ASP A 187 -24.16 12.22 4.67
N ASP A 188 -23.17 11.45 5.12
CA ASP A 188 -23.14 9.99 4.95
C ASP A 188 -23.97 9.23 6.00
N ARG A 189 -24.84 9.91 6.75
CA ARG A 189 -25.70 9.24 7.73
C ARG A 189 -26.65 8.26 7.06
N ARG A 190 -26.91 7.13 7.72
CA ARG A 190 -27.69 6.00 7.18
C ARG A 190 -29.04 6.44 6.60
N GLU A 191 -29.73 7.35 7.28
CA GLU A 191 -31.03 7.90 6.91
C GLU A 191 -31.00 8.74 5.62
N ASN A 192 -29.84 9.28 5.24
CA ASN A 192 -29.66 10.07 4.02
C ASN A 192 -29.16 9.22 2.83
N LEU A 193 -28.87 7.94 3.04
CA LEU A 193 -28.29 7.06 2.02
C LEU A 193 -29.28 6.02 1.52
N ARG A 194 -29.27 5.78 0.21
CA ARG A 194 -29.94 4.63 -0.41
C ARG A 194 -29.08 4.00 -1.49
N LEU A 195 -29.28 2.71 -1.72
CA LEU A 195 -28.69 1.99 -2.84
C LEU A 195 -29.65 2.04 -4.03
N LEU A 196 -29.15 2.37 -5.21
CA LEU A 196 -29.92 2.39 -6.46
C LEU A 196 -29.19 1.61 -7.54
N CYS A 197 -29.93 0.92 -8.41
CA CYS A 197 -29.33 0.39 -9.63
C CYS A 197 -28.99 1.53 -10.60
N PRO A 198 -28.04 1.34 -11.54
CA PRO A 198 -27.61 2.40 -12.47
C PRO A 198 -28.78 3.05 -13.23
N ASN A 199 -29.78 2.26 -13.62
CA ASN A 199 -30.95 2.76 -14.33
C ASN A 199 -31.86 3.63 -13.44
N CYS A 200 -32.08 3.23 -12.18
CA CYS A 200 -32.89 4.02 -11.24
C CYS A 200 -32.16 5.26 -10.77
N HIS A 201 -30.84 5.19 -10.63
CA HIS A 201 -30.03 6.32 -10.20
C HIS A 201 -29.97 7.40 -11.29
N ALA A 202 -29.86 7.01 -12.56
CA ALA A 202 -29.80 7.91 -13.72
C ALA A 202 -30.97 8.91 -13.83
N ILE A 203 -32.11 8.60 -13.22
CA ILE A 203 -33.33 9.41 -13.26
C ILE A 203 -33.62 10.13 -11.94
N THR A 204 -32.67 10.12 -11.00
CA THR A 204 -32.77 10.93 -9.77
C THR A 204 -32.47 12.40 -10.07
N SER A 205 -33.03 13.31 -9.28
CA SER A 205 -32.71 14.74 -9.36
C SER A 205 -31.27 15.06 -8.92
N THR A 206 -30.64 14.15 -8.18
CA THR A 206 -29.27 14.19 -7.66
C THR A 206 -28.23 13.61 -8.63
N TRP A 207 -28.67 12.89 -9.67
CA TRP A 207 -27.81 12.25 -10.67
C TRP A 207 -26.89 13.23 -11.39
N CYS A 208 -25.59 12.93 -11.43
CA CYS A 208 -24.53 13.77 -12.03
C CYS A 208 -24.42 15.20 -11.49
N ARG A 209 -25.27 15.61 -10.53
CA ARG A 209 -25.24 16.91 -9.88
C ARG A 209 -24.43 16.81 -8.60
N GLY A 210 -23.14 16.47 -8.76
CA GLY A 210 -22.19 16.52 -7.65
C GLY A 210 -22.19 17.92 -7.05
N GLY A 211 -22.81 18.08 -5.86
CA GLY A 211 -22.78 19.28 -5.03
C GLY A 211 -23.00 20.61 -5.77
N GLY A 212 -24.26 21.04 -5.91
CA GLY A 212 -24.54 22.45 -6.21
C GLY A 212 -25.85 22.75 -6.93
N ARG A 213 -26.95 22.81 -6.19
CA ARG A 213 -27.96 23.90 -6.16
C ARG A 213 -29.16 23.42 -5.34
N ARG A 214 -29.38 24.04 -4.17
CA ARG A 214 -30.63 23.92 -3.40
C ARG A 214 -31.77 24.42 -4.27
N SER A 215 -32.73 23.57 -4.57
CA SER A 215 -34.08 23.96 -4.97
C SER A 215 -35.05 23.26 -4.02
N PRO A 216 -35.90 24.00 -3.27
CA PRO A 216 -36.84 23.38 -2.34
C PRO A 216 -38.11 23.05 -3.10
N GLN A 217 -38.41 21.78 -3.37
CA GLN A 217 -39.82 21.35 -3.57
C GLN A 217 -40.03 19.92 -3.07
N ALA A 218 -40.96 19.82 -2.11
CA ALA A 218 -41.59 18.58 -1.70
C ALA A 218 -42.31 17.95 -2.89
N SER A 219 -42.12 16.65 -3.12
CA SER A 219 -43.02 15.87 -3.97
C SER A 219 -44.24 15.44 -3.13
N PRO A 220 -45.47 15.54 -3.63
CA PRO A 220 -46.65 15.08 -2.90
C PRO A 220 -46.69 13.53 -2.90
N PRO A 221 -47.43 12.91 -1.95
CA PRO A 221 -47.57 11.46 -1.92
C PRO A 221 -48.35 10.99 -3.14
N MET A 222 -47.80 10.00 -3.88
CA MET A 222 -48.56 9.29 -4.88
C MET A 222 -49.50 8.29 -4.18
N THR A 223 -50.71 8.73 -3.88
CA THR A 223 -51.83 7.81 -3.62
C THR A 223 -52.24 7.19 -4.95
N GLY A 224 -51.68 6.03 -5.26
CA GLY A 224 -52.14 5.15 -6.32
C GLY A 224 -53.16 4.17 -5.76
N THR A 225 -54.43 4.57 -5.71
CA THR A 225 -55.57 3.67 -5.52
C THR A 225 -55.59 2.69 -6.69
N MET A 226 -55.32 1.40 -6.44
CA MET A 226 -55.61 0.37 -7.43
C MET A 226 -57.13 0.18 -7.50
N ALA A 227 -57.74 0.74 -8.55
CA ALA A 227 -59.08 0.37 -8.96
C ALA A 227 -59.04 -1.05 -9.53
N VAL A 228 -59.63 -1.97 -8.79
CA VAL A 228 -60.08 -3.28 -9.25
C VAL A 228 -60.96 -3.12 -10.49
N HIS A 229 -60.55 -3.69 -11.62
CA HIS A 229 -61.45 -3.99 -12.72
C HIS A 229 -61.80 -5.48 -12.66
N ALA A 230 -63.01 -5.74 -12.17
CA ALA A 230 -63.75 -6.96 -12.41
C ALA A 230 -64.49 -6.85 -13.75
N ALA A 231 -64.39 -7.89 -14.57
CA ALA A 231 -65.34 -8.31 -15.61
C ALA A 231 -64.94 -9.77 -15.92
N VAL A 232 -65.57 -10.80 -15.33
CA VAL A 232 -66.91 -11.35 -15.57
C VAL A 232 -67.07 -11.93 -16.98
N SER A 233 -67.27 -13.26 -16.96
CA SER A 233 -67.77 -14.19 -17.98
C SER A 233 -66.85 -14.59 -19.13
#